data_AF-A0A6B0U3X5-F1
#
_entry.id   AF-A0A6B0U3X5-F1
#
_cell.length_a   1.000
_cell.length_b   1.000
_cell.length_c   1.000
_cell.angle_alpha   90.00
_cell.angle_beta   90.00
_cell.angle_gamma   90.00
#
_symmetry.space_group_name_H-M   'P 1'
#
loop_
_entity.id
_entity.type
_entity.pdbx_description
1 polymer ?
#
loop_
_entity_poly.entity_id
_entity_poly.type
_entity_poly.pdbx_seq_one_letter_code
_entity_poly.pdbx_strand_id
1 'polypeptide(L)' 'TDEAIASDVRGIVQEGDDIEPDGQDTCDLPSDREIVDAIDVLRRFAITQQNEDAMQADWLCERRVMPIIMPRVA' A
#
# COMPACT_ATOMS: atom_id res chain seq x y z
N THR A 1 35.04 -12.40 25.49
CA THR A 1 35.67 -11.95 24.23
C THR A 1 34.57 -11.71 23.24
N ASP A 2 34.42 -10.48 22.75
CA ASP A 2 33.43 -10.08 21.73
C ASP A 2 33.57 -10.87 20.41
N GLU A 3 34.67 -11.58 20.24
CA GLU A 3 34.96 -12.43 19.09
C GLU A 3 34.02 -13.64 18.98
N ALA A 4 33.46 -14.15 20.09
CA ALA A 4 32.49 -15.25 20.05
C ALA A 4 31.10 -14.80 19.56
N ILE A 5 30.72 -13.54 19.80
CA ILE A 5 29.42 -12.98 19.40
C ILE A 5 29.47 -12.55 17.92
N ALA A 6 30.62 -12.07 17.44
CA ALA A 6 30.81 -11.74 16.03
C ALA A 6 30.76 -12.98 15.10
N SER A 7 31.05 -14.17 15.63
CA SER A 7 30.98 -15.41 14.85
C SER A 7 29.55 -15.94 14.67
N ASP A 8 28.62 -15.60 15.58
CA ASP A 8 27.22 -16.04 15.50
C ASP A 8 26.42 -15.27 14.45
N VAL A 9 26.81 -14.02 14.19
CA VAL A 9 26.19 -13.17 13.15
C VAL A 9 26.66 -13.54 11.73
N ARG A 10 27.77 -14.29 11.60
CA ARG A 10 28.36 -14.66 10.30
C ARG A 10 27.92 -16.04 9.78
N GLY A 11 26.96 -16.69 10.44
CA GLY A 11 26.56 -18.07 10.16
C GLY A 11 25.25 -18.29 9.40
N ILE A 12 24.43 -17.26 9.15
CA ILE A 12 23.10 -17.44 8.51
C ILE A 12 22.95 -16.60 7.23
N VAL A 13 24.04 -16.40 6.49
CA VAL A 13 23.96 -15.86 5.12
C VAL A 13 24.88 -16.68 4.20
N GLN A 14 24.38 -17.85 3.87
CA GLN A 14 24.73 -18.70 2.72
C GLN A 14 23.60 -19.72 2.68
N GLU A 15 22.94 -20.06 1.59
CA GLU A 15 22.96 -19.68 0.18
C GLU A 15 21.85 -20.59 -0.36
N GLY A 16 20.85 -20.04 -1.06
CA GLY A 16 19.91 -20.79 -1.91
C GLY A 16 19.17 -21.99 -1.30
N ASP A 17 17.90 -21.81 -0.94
CA ASP A 17 16.86 -22.67 -1.51
C ASP A 17 15.50 -21.99 -1.34
N ASP A 18 14.78 -21.87 -2.45
CA ASP A 18 13.37 -21.52 -2.57
C ASP A 18 12.82 -20.49 -1.57
N ILE A 19 13.08 -19.21 -1.85
CA ILE A 19 11.93 -18.31 -1.79
C ILE A 19 11.10 -18.70 -3.01
N GLU A 20 10.27 -19.75 -2.86
CA GLU A 20 9.06 -19.88 -3.66
C GLU A 20 8.51 -18.45 -3.75
N PRO A 21 8.28 -17.89 -4.95
CA PRO A 21 7.64 -16.59 -5.02
C PRO A 21 6.34 -16.77 -4.26
N ASP A 22 6.27 -16.20 -3.04
CA ASP A 22 5.10 -16.31 -2.16
C ASP A 22 3.90 -16.04 -3.05
N GLY A 23 3.11 -17.09 -3.23
CA GLY A 23 2.39 -17.36 -4.48
C GLY A 23 1.77 -16.10 -4.99
N GLN A 24 2.15 -15.67 -6.21
CA GLN A 24 1.73 -14.43 -6.87
C GLN A 24 0.64 -13.76 -6.06
N ASP A 25 0.98 -12.80 -5.19
CA ASP A 25 -0.03 -12.01 -4.50
C ASP A 25 -0.73 -11.21 -5.60
N THR A 26 -1.67 -11.88 -6.26
CA THR A 26 -2.63 -11.31 -7.15
C THR A 26 -3.55 -10.58 -6.22
N CYS A 27 -3.08 -9.45 -5.69
CA CYS A 27 -3.94 -8.47 -5.06
C CYS A 27 -5.06 -8.23 -6.07
N ASP A 28 -6.23 -8.77 -5.76
CA ASP A 28 -7.40 -8.63 -6.60
C ASP A 28 -7.60 -7.13 -6.85
N LEU A 29 -7.74 -6.76 -8.12
CA LEU A 29 -8.00 -5.38 -8.48
C LEU A 29 -9.32 -4.96 -7.82
N PRO A 30 -9.33 -3.88 -7.02
CA PRO A 30 -10.55 -3.43 -6.37
C PRO A 30 -11.56 -3.00 -7.44
N SER A 31 -12.83 -3.31 -7.20
CA SER A 31 -13.93 -2.84 -8.04
C SER A 31 -14.05 -1.32 -7.94
N ASP A 32 -14.65 -0.69 -8.96
CA ASP A 32 -14.91 0.75 -8.97
C ASP A 32 -15.64 1.23 -7.70
N ARG A 33 -16.54 0.40 -7.16
CA ARG A 33 -17.27 0.68 -5.93
C ARG A 33 -16.34 0.67 -4.71
N GLU A 34 -15.49 -0.33 -4.59
CA GLU A 34 -14.52 -0.43 -3.47
C GLU A 34 -13.55 0.74 -3.49
N ILE A 35 -13.15 1.20 -4.67
CA ILE A 35 -12.33 2.39 -4.84
C ILE A 35 -13.05 3.63 -4.30
N VAL A 36 -14.32 3.84 -4.65
CA VAL A 36 -15.12 4.98 -4.16
C VAL A 36 -15.32 4.91 -2.64
N ASP A 37 -15.66 3.73 -2.13
CA ASP A 37 -15.88 3.52 -0.69
C ASP A 37 -14.58 3.77 0.11
N ALA A 38 -13.43 3.34 -0.39
CA ALA A 38 -12.13 3.60 0.24
C ALA A 38 -11.77 5.08 0.28
N ILE A 39 -11.99 5.80 -0.82
CA ILE A 39 -11.79 7.26 -0.90
C ILE A 39 -12.66 7.98 0.15
N ASP A 40 -13.92 7.59 0.27
CA ASP A 40 -14.86 8.19 1.22
C ASP A 40 -14.44 7.94 2.69
N VAL A 41 -13.92 6.75 3.00
CA VAL A 41 -13.33 6.44 4.32
C VAL A 41 -12.11 7.30 4.61
N LEU A 42 -11.16 7.41 3.66
CA LEU A 42 -9.95 8.22 3.81
C LEU A 42 -10.29 9.68 4.06
N ARG A 43 -11.23 10.22 3.26
CA ARG A 43 -11.70 11.59 3.41
C ARG A 43 -12.31 11.85 4.79
N ARG A 44 -13.19 10.97 5.28
CA ARG A 44 -13.76 11.10 6.64
C ARG A 44 -12.69 11.03 7.72
N PHE A 45 -11.71 10.15 7.55
CA PHE A 45 -10.60 10.03 8.48
C PHE A 45 -9.76 11.32 8.51
N ALA A 46 -9.38 11.84 7.35
CA ALA A 46 -8.61 13.07 7.23
C ALA A 46 -9.34 14.28 7.86
N ILE A 47 -10.66 14.39 7.64
CA ILE A 47 -11.51 15.41 8.26
C ILE A 47 -11.54 15.25 9.79
N THR A 48 -11.75 14.01 10.28
CA THR A 48 -11.80 13.72 11.72
C THR A 48 -10.50 14.08 12.41
N GLN A 49 -9.38 13.83 11.74
CA GLN A 49 -8.04 14.14 12.22
C GLN A 49 -7.65 15.62 12.01
N GLN A 50 -8.48 16.43 11.34
CA GLN A 50 -8.17 17.78 10.88
C GLN A 50 -6.82 17.85 10.14
N ASN A 51 -6.49 16.81 9.38
CA ASN A 51 -5.20 16.68 8.72
C ASN A 51 -5.27 17.29 7.32
N GLU A 52 -4.77 18.52 7.17
CA GLU A 52 -4.76 19.28 5.92
C GLU A 52 -3.95 18.59 4.81
N ASP A 53 -2.81 18.00 5.15
CA ASP A 53 -1.97 17.29 4.18
C ASP A 53 -2.67 16.05 3.64
N ALA A 54 -3.33 15.27 4.52
CA ALA A 54 -4.12 14.12 4.11
C ALA A 54 -5.33 14.52 3.26
N MET A 55 -6.03 15.61 3.62
CA MET A 55 -7.13 16.13 2.81
C MET A 55 -6.66 16.57 1.41
N GLN A 56 -5.47 17.18 1.31
CA GLN A 56 -4.89 17.57 0.03
C GLN A 56 -4.46 16.35 -0.80
N ALA A 57 -3.89 15.33 -0.15
CA ALA A 57 -3.54 14.07 -0.80
C ALA A 57 -4.77 13.33 -1.33
N ASP A 58 -5.83 13.24 -0.52
CA ASP A 58 -7.10 12.61 -0.90
C ASP A 58 -7.73 13.33 -2.10
N TRP A 59 -7.77 14.66 -2.09
CA TRP A 59 -8.28 15.45 -3.22
C TRP A 59 -7.50 15.20 -4.52
N LEU A 60 -6.17 15.11 -4.44
CA LEU A 60 -5.33 14.79 -5.59
C LEU A 60 -5.58 13.38 -6.11
N CYS A 61 -5.80 12.42 -5.20
CA CYS A 61 -6.14 11.04 -5.53
C CYS A 61 -7.49 10.96 -6.24
N GLU A 62 -8.55 11.55 -5.64
CA GLU A 62 -9.88 11.66 -6.23
C GLU A 62 -9.84 12.22 -7.65
N ARG A 63 -9.12 13.34 -7.86
CA ARG A 63 -9.03 13.99 -9.16
C ARG A 63 -8.40 13.12 -10.25
N ARG A 64 -7.52 12.18 -9.87
CA ARG A 64 -6.86 11.25 -10.80
C ARG A 64 -7.70 10.01 -11.06
N VAL A 65 -8.36 9.50 -10.03
CA VAL A 65 -9.06 8.21 -10.07
C VAL A 65 -10.47 8.34 -10.65
N MET A 66 -11.22 9.38 -10.27
CA MET A 66 -12.63 9.55 -10.67
C MET A 66 -12.86 9.51 -12.19
N PRO A 67 -12.04 10.13 -13.06
CA PRO A 67 -12.21 10.03 -14.51
C PRO A 67 -12.01 8.63 -15.08
N ILE A 68 -11.28 7.77 -14.38
CA ILE A 68 -10.98 6.39 -14.79
C ILE A 68 -12.16 5.48 -14.46
N ILE A 69 -12.69 5.59 -13.23
CA ILE A 69 -13.78 4.74 -12.72
C ILE A 69 -15.18 5.24 -13.10
N MET A 70 -15.33 6.54 -13.39
CA MET A 70 -16.59 7.14 -13.84
C MET A 70 -16.36 7.89 -15.16
N PRO A 71 -16.23 7.17 -16.29
CA PRO A 71 -16.10 7.81 -17.58
C PRO A 71 -17.37 8.63 -17.88
N ARG A 72 -17.19 9.87 -18.34
CA ARG A 72 -18.31 10.71 -18.76
C ARG A 72 -19.06 10.00 -19.89
N VAL A 73 -20.35 9.76 -19.68
CA VAL A 73 -21.26 9.33 -20.76
C VAL A 73 -21.30 10.47 -21.77
N ALA A 74 -20.92 10.17 -23.02
CA ALA A 74 -20.92 11.11 -24.14
C ALA A 74 -22.34 11.42 -24.63
#